data_AF-A0A0C3BN95-F1
#
_entry.id   AF-A0A0C3BN95-F1
#
_cell.length_a   1.000
_cell.length_b   1.000
_cell.length_c   1.000
_cell.angle_alpha   90.00
_cell.angle_beta   90.00
_cell.angle_gamma   90.00
#
_symmetry.space_group_name_H-M   'P 1'
#
loop_
_entity.id
_entity.type
_entity.pdbx_description
1 polymer ?
#
loop_
_entity_poly.entity_id
_entity_poly.type
_entity_poly.pdbx_seq_one_letter_code
_entity_poly.pdbx_strand_id
1 'polypeptide(L)'
;ARGWLYIQLSNFPSHYLVLVIADDEFRYALISVELLSDTMYANLIMKDIGWLDIRRIHGENVVVPAQPEQPEARTGQKRKRDVGDEGKEKGRPSSFHLETQVLRELYAYCCARVAYTKVERQFKLRGIPYTHVNPTNSAPVTTELAHIQSSLARSVPALCVQSSDILSGAPAAEAAMPNIRVIPLNWWSDKKAQVVTCVKLKYVQQPMGKRAGANIIRPSKRIIYDTTEAVVSFLSEDVDTCVDEFLEEWARVSKMVVIAREVGQMAKDKKWDGVRLLSFDLQTVEFAYSEDYSVSISCTDQLSASGGSFDLRFSRCPHAPNPPSSSSNLNKDDLFNPHDDAEPFMRHILRHGRLAPSLHRLVRLLRDTLPIVAELEDMRVQAEKDGHSLDTFAKAAGWYRVLYGDLRHALDFRLMTEQRVAILDASYSLFPPGNHPPSTLGQDEGSSSMILGLHPIPGFAEIILDSIRDVTSTGGSLGKLAPVDVGVVCDALAVRALGRAIHDRVRARLKE
;
A
#
# COMPACT_ATOMS: atom_id res chain seq x y z
N ALA A 1 -38.20 38.46 28.13
CA ALA A 1 -38.05 37.14 27.47
C ALA A 1 -36.62 37.05 26.93
N ARG A 2 -35.89 35.96 27.19
CA ARG A 2 -34.55 35.78 26.61
C ARG A 2 -34.70 35.35 25.14
N GLY A 3 -34.08 36.06 24.22
CA GLY A 3 -34.06 35.71 22.80
C GLY A 3 -32.99 34.66 22.51
N TRP A 4 -33.30 33.73 21.60
CA TRP A 4 -32.40 32.66 21.18
C TRP A 4 -32.36 32.64 19.64
N LEU A 5 -31.16 32.58 19.08
CA LEU A 5 -30.96 32.37 17.64
C LEU A 5 -30.21 31.06 17.43
N TYR A 6 -30.79 30.17 16.63
CA TYR A 6 -30.22 28.87 16.29
C TYR A 6 -29.70 28.91 14.86
N ILE A 7 -28.41 28.65 14.69
CA ILE A 7 -27.73 28.61 13.40
C ILE A 7 -27.26 27.18 13.17
N GLN A 8 -27.90 26.47 12.24
CA GLN A 8 -27.54 25.08 11.91
C GLN A 8 -26.17 25.05 11.23
N LEU A 9 -25.34 24.06 11.59
CA LEU A 9 -24.06 23.83 10.91
C LEU A 9 -24.30 23.01 9.64
N SER A 10 -24.00 23.56 8.47
CA SER A 10 -24.23 22.93 7.16
C SER A 10 -23.58 21.56 7.01
N ASN A 11 -22.32 21.43 7.47
CA ASN A 11 -21.57 20.17 7.45
C ASN A 11 -22.03 19.17 8.52
N PHE A 12 -22.81 19.62 9.52
CA PHE A 12 -23.25 18.81 10.66
C PHE A 12 -24.72 19.13 11.01
N PRO A 13 -25.70 18.61 10.27
CA PRO A 13 -27.10 19.03 10.39
C PRO A 13 -27.74 18.84 11.78
N SER A 14 -27.19 17.93 12.59
CA SER A 14 -27.61 17.69 13.98
C SER A 14 -26.97 18.63 15.01
N HIS A 15 -26.24 19.66 14.57
CA HIS A 15 -25.52 20.58 15.45
C HIS A 15 -25.85 22.03 15.11
N TYR A 16 -25.92 22.87 16.14
CA TYR A 16 -26.29 24.27 16.01
C TYR A 16 -25.35 25.15 16.84
N LEU A 17 -24.93 26.27 16.26
CA LEU A 17 -24.43 27.42 17.02
C LEU A 17 -25.63 28.20 17.52
N VAL A 18 -25.70 28.42 18.83
CA VAL A 18 -26.80 29.09 19.52
C VAL A 18 -26.29 30.40 20.11
N LEU A 19 -26.95 31.50 19.78
CA LEU A 19 -26.73 32.80 20.38
C LEU A 19 -27.84 33.05 21.40
N VAL A 20 -27.44 33.31 22.64
CA VAL A 20 -28.33 33.61 23.75
C VAL A 20 -28.18 35.09 24.09
N ILE A 21 -29.28 35.83 23.98
CA ILE A 21 -29.33 37.24 24.35
C ILE A 21 -29.50 37.31 25.86
N ALA A 22 -28.41 37.61 26.59
CA ALA A 22 -28.43 37.84 28.02
C ALA A 22 -28.64 39.33 28.33
N ASP A 23 -28.71 39.68 29.61
CA ASP A 23 -29.08 41.04 30.05
C ASP A 23 -27.99 42.08 29.68
N ASP A 24 -26.71 41.68 29.68
CA ASP A 24 -25.56 42.57 29.46
C ASP A 24 -24.67 42.20 28.25
N GLU A 25 -24.85 41.01 27.66
CA GLU A 25 -23.95 40.46 26.61
C GLU A 25 -24.62 39.39 25.73
N PHE A 26 -24.00 39.08 24.59
CA PHE A 26 -24.29 37.84 23.85
C PHE A 26 -23.49 36.67 24.45
N ARG A 27 -24.16 35.53 24.65
CA ARG A 27 -23.52 34.26 24.99
C ARG A 27 -23.69 33.26 23.86
N TYR A 28 -22.72 32.38 23.71
CA TYR A 28 -22.66 31.45 22.58
C TYR A 28 -22.54 30.03 23.10
N ALA A 29 -23.29 29.11 22.49
CA ALA A 29 -23.21 27.69 22.79
C ALA A 29 -23.21 26.87 21.49
N LEU A 30 -22.49 25.76 21.51
CA LEU A 30 -22.64 24.68 20.54
C LEU A 30 -23.59 23.64 21.14
N ILE A 31 -24.68 23.33 20.44
CA ILE A 31 -25.60 22.27 20.86
C ILE A 31 -25.61 21.14 19.85
N SER A 32 -25.87 19.93 20.35
CA SER A 32 -26.25 18.78 19.51
C SER A 32 -27.71 18.43 19.76
N VAL A 33 -28.40 18.00 18.69
CA VAL A 33 -29.80 17.60 18.76
C VAL A 33 -30.01 16.20 18.18
N GLU A 34 -31.05 15.53 18.66
CA GLU A 34 -31.48 14.21 18.21
C GLU A 34 -32.95 14.25 17.84
N LEU A 35 -33.32 13.56 16.76
CA LEU A 35 -34.71 13.46 16.30
C LEU A 35 -35.44 12.39 17.11
N LEU A 36 -36.54 12.75 17.75
CA LEU A 36 -37.46 11.79 18.36
C LEU A 36 -38.25 11.10 17.25
N SER A 37 -37.86 9.87 16.92
CA SER A 37 -38.53 9.06 15.90
C SER A 37 -39.89 8.50 16.34
N ASP A 38 -40.23 8.62 17.63
CA ASP A 38 -41.42 8.01 18.24
C ASP A 38 -42.59 9.01 18.44
N THR A 39 -42.52 10.19 17.80
CA THR A 39 -43.61 11.18 17.85
C THR A 39 -44.15 11.47 16.45
N MET A 40 -45.45 11.74 16.34
CA MET A 40 -46.10 12.12 15.06
C MET A 40 -45.54 13.42 14.44
N TYR A 41 -44.77 14.19 15.21
CA TYR A 41 -44.07 15.40 14.77
C TYR A 41 -42.56 15.16 14.81
N ALA A 42 -41.82 15.82 13.92
CA ALA A 42 -40.35 15.81 13.89
C ALA A 42 -39.76 16.63 15.05
N ASN A 43 -39.98 16.17 16.28
CA ASN A 43 -39.48 16.84 17.48
C ASN A 43 -37.98 16.61 17.61
N LEU A 44 -37.23 17.69 17.86
CA LEU A 44 -35.81 17.64 18.16
C LEU A 44 -35.59 17.84 19.66
N ILE A 45 -34.80 16.96 20.27
CA ILE A 45 -34.34 17.13 21.66
C ILE A 45 -32.89 17.56 21.69
N MET A 46 -32.56 18.49 22.59
CA MET A 46 -31.16 18.85 22.85
C MET A 46 -30.49 17.73 23.62
N LYS A 47 -29.37 17.22 23.10
CA LYS A 47 -28.62 16.12 23.68
C LYS A 47 -27.42 16.61 24.50
N ASP A 48 -26.74 17.64 24.00
CA ASP A 48 -25.55 18.20 24.63
C ASP A 48 -25.48 19.72 24.38
N ILE A 49 -24.88 20.45 25.33
CA ILE A 49 -24.72 21.90 25.30
C ILE A 49 -23.30 22.25 25.78
N GLY A 50 -22.47 22.80 24.87
CA GLY A 50 -21.15 23.32 25.17
C GLY A 50 -21.10 24.84 25.04
N TRP A 51 -20.96 25.56 26.17
CA TRP A 51 -20.77 27.01 26.16
C TRP A 51 -19.39 27.39 25.60
N LEU A 52 -19.35 28.43 24.75
CA LEU A 52 -18.15 28.88 24.06
C LEU A 52 -17.52 30.07 24.79
N ASP A 53 -16.20 30.00 25.00
CA ASP A 53 -15.41 31.12 25.54
C ASP A 53 -14.74 31.87 24.39
N ILE A 54 -15.30 33.03 24.05
CA ILE A 54 -14.85 33.87 22.93
C ILE A 54 -13.40 34.36 23.13
N ARG A 55 -13.00 34.65 24.37
CA ARG A 55 -11.66 35.17 24.69
C ARG A 55 -10.60 34.13 24.39
N ARG A 56 -10.90 32.86 24.67
CA ARG A 56 -10.04 31.73 24.34
C ARG A 56 -9.98 31.44 22.84
N ILE A 57 -11.05 31.75 22.10
CA ILE A 57 -11.14 31.47 20.65
C ILE A 57 -10.33 32.48 19.83
N HIS A 58 -10.32 33.77 20.23
CA HIS A 58 -9.69 34.86 19.47
C HIS A 58 -8.25 35.21 19.93
N GLY A 59 -7.82 34.71 21.11
CA GLY A 59 -6.58 35.18 21.75
C GLY A 59 -6.70 36.64 22.21
N GLU A 60 -5.77 37.11 23.05
CA GLU A 60 -5.82 38.47 23.66
C GLU A 60 -5.72 39.66 22.66
N ASN A 61 -5.76 39.42 21.35
CA ASN A 61 -5.51 40.44 20.32
C ASN A 61 -6.75 41.16 19.79
N VAL A 62 -7.94 41.00 20.38
CA VAL A 62 -9.04 41.95 20.11
C VAL A 62 -8.96 43.09 21.11
N VAL A 63 -7.95 43.95 20.92
CA VAL A 63 -8.06 45.33 21.38
C VAL A 63 -9.11 45.98 20.48
N VAL A 64 -10.33 46.10 20.99
CA VAL A 64 -11.29 47.10 20.51
C VAL A 64 -10.51 48.42 20.40
N PRO A 65 -10.49 49.12 19.25
CA PRO A 65 -9.72 50.34 19.13
C PRO A 65 -10.32 51.38 20.08
N ALA A 66 -9.75 51.49 21.28
CA ALA A 66 -9.78 52.74 22.01
C ALA A 66 -9.04 53.75 21.13
N GLN A 67 -9.70 54.87 20.84
CA GLN A 67 -9.13 56.00 20.12
C GLN A 67 -7.72 56.36 20.61
N PRO A 68 -6.86 56.89 19.73
CA PRO A 68 -5.43 56.93 19.93
C PRO A 68 -5.04 57.81 21.12
N GLU A 69 -4.22 57.24 21.98
CA GLU A 69 -3.45 57.97 22.98
C GLU A 69 -2.54 59.01 22.33
N GLN A 70 -2.38 60.14 23.02
CA GLN A 70 -1.23 61.03 22.89
C GLN A 70 -0.85 61.54 24.30
N PRO A 71 0.42 61.91 24.54
CA PRO A 71 1.32 61.03 25.27
C PRO A 71 1.90 61.61 26.57
N GLU A 72 2.38 60.68 27.41
CA GLU A 72 3.49 60.73 28.38
C GLU A 72 3.68 61.93 29.33
N ALA A 73 3.68 61.65 30.64
CA ALA A 73 4.65 62.22 31.58
C ALA A 73 4.88 61.34 32.83
N ARG A 74 6.01 60.61 32.80
CA ARG A 74 7.04 60.43 33.86
C ARG A 74 6.67 60.59 35.36
N THR A 75 6.95 59.49 36.08
CA THR A 75 7.73 59.40 37.35
C THR A 75 7.25 60.13 38.62
N GLY A 76 6.66 59.36 39.54
CA GLY A 76 6.91 59.34 41.00
C GLY A 76 6.71 60.60 41.87
N GLN A 77 5.72 60.58 42.79
CA GLN A 77 5.87 61.06 44.18
C GLN A 77 4.63 60.76 45.06
N LYS A 78 4.87 60.67 46.37
CA LYS A 78 3.96 60.32 47.47
C LYS A 78 3.05 61.49 47.93
N ARG A 79 1.89 61.11 48.49
CA ARG A 79 0.93 61.86 49.37
C ARG A 79 0.11 62.93 48.62
N LYS A 80 -1.22 63.03 48.80
CA LYS A 80 -1.95 63.36 50.04
C LYS A 80 -3.45 63.07 49.84
N ARG A 81 -4.07 62.62 50.92
CA ARG A 81 -5.50 62.35 51.12
C ARG A 81 -6.30 63.64 50.90
N ASP A 82 -7.34 63.59 50.06
CA ASP A 82 -8.44 64.55 50.11
C ASP A 82 -9.78 63.89 49.82
N VAL A 83 -10.80 64.46 50.46
CA VAL A 83 -12.14 63.93 50.70
C VAL A 83 -13.10 64.54 49.68
N GLY A 84 -13.97 63.69 49.12
CA GLY A 84 -15.22 64.11 48.46
C GLY A 84 -15.15 64.14 46.94
N ASP A 85 -15.70 63.11 46.29
CA ASP A 85 -16.44 63.33 45.05
C ASP A 85 -17.51 62.24 44.89
N GLU A 86 -18.72 62.70 44.64
CA GLU A 86 -19.94 61.93 44.51
C GLU A 86 -19.99 61.20 43.16
N GLY A 87 -20.68 60.05 43.16
CA GLY A 87 -21.43 59.55 42.00
C GLY A 87 -20.76 59.56 40.63
N LYS A 88 -19.92 58.55 40.35
CA LYS A 88 -19.79 58.01 38.98
C LYS A 88 -19.87 56.49 39.01
N GLU A 89 -21.10 55.98 38.91
CA GLU A 89 -21.32 54.68 38.29
C GLU A 89 -20.64 54.70 36.92
N LYS A 90 -19.46 54.07 36.82
CA LYS A 90 -18.90 53.69 35.53
C LYS A 90 -19.88 52.69 34.93
N GLY A 91 -20.77 53.18 34.07
CA GLY A 91 -21.59 52.33 33.21
C GLY A 91 -20.68 51.30 32.56
N ARG A 92 -20.94 50.02 32.85
CA ARG A 92 -20.34 48.93 32.08
C ARG A 92 -20.74 49.16 30.62
N PRO A 93 -19.81 49.26 29.67
CA PRO A 93 -20.18 49.29 28.27
C PRO A 93 -20.90 47.97 27.95
N SER A 94 -22.17 48.06 27.55
CA SER A 94 -22.95 46.92 27.10
C SER A 94 -22.30 46.37 25.83
N SER A 95 -21.74 45.17 25.90
CA SER A 95 -20.90 44.62 24.83
C SER A 95 -21.72 43.87 23.77
N PHE A 96 -22.86 44.43 23.35
CA PHE A 96 -23.70 43.89 22.27
C PHE A 96 -23.13 44.20 20.87
N HIS A 97 -21.81 44.07 20.68
CA HIS A 97 -21.18 44.26 19.37
C HIS A 97 -20.93 42.89 18.72
N LEU A 98 -21.87 42.45 17.89
CA LEU A 98 -21.74 41.23 17.09
C LEU A 98 -21.35 41.60 15.66
N GLU A 99 -20.08 41.43 15.32
CA GLU A 99 -19.60 41.59 13.95
C GLU A 99 -19.83 40.31 13.12
N THR A 100 -20.09 40.48 11.83
CA THR A 100 -20.24 39.35 10.88
C THR A 100 -19.00 38.45 10.87
N GLN A 101 -17.81 39.03 11.05
CA GLN A 101 -16.56 38.28 11.11
C GLN A 101 -16.50 37.37 12.35
N VAL A 102 -16.87 37.89 13.53
CA VAL A 102 -16.94 37.11 14.78
C VAL A 102 -17.93 35.96 14.64
N LEU A 103 -19.10 36.20 14.03
CA LEU A 103 -20.10 35.16 13.82
C LEU A 103 -19.59 34.05 12.87
N ARG A 104 -18.89 34.43 11.80
CA ARG A 104 -18.26 33.48 10.86
C ARG A 104 -17.18 32.65 11.55
N GLU A 105 -16.39 33.28 12.41
CA GLU A 105 -15.33 32.62 13.16
C GLU A 105 -15.90 31.63 14.20
N LEU A 106 -16.93 32.05 14.95
CA LEU A 106 -17.63 31.15 15.89
C LEU A 106 -18.28 29.97 15.16
N TYR A 107 -18.90 30.21 14.00
CA TYR A 107 -19.46 29.16 13.16
C TYR A 107 -18.38 28.15 12.71
N ALA A 108 -17.27 28.65 12.18
CA ALA A 108 -16.16 27.81 11.75
C ALA A 108 -15.55 27.03 12.93
N TYR A 109 -15.39 27.66 14.09
CA TYR A 109 -14.93 27.00 15.31
C TYR A 109 -15.87 25.87 15.75
N CYS A 110 -17.19 26.10 15.71
CA CYS A 110 -18.18 25.06 15.98
C CYS A 110 -18.03 23.87 15.03
N CYS A 111 -17.91 24.11 13.72
CA CYS A 111 -17.63 23.06 12.73
C CYS A 111 -16.35 22.29 13.06
N ALA A 112 -15.27 22.98 13.44
CA ALA A 112 -14.02 22.34 13.84
C ALA A 112 -14.20 21.43 15.06
N ARG A 113 -14.89 21.93 16.09
CA ARG A 113 -15.17 21.19 17.34
C ARG A 113 -16.02 19.95 17.11
N VAL A 114 -17.05 20.04 16.27
CA VAL A 114 -17.86 18.87 15.92
C VAL A 114 -17.03 17.85 15.16
N ALA A 115 -16.28 18.27 14.14
CA ALA A 115 -15.41 17.37 13.38
C ALA A 115 -14.41 16.64 14.30
N TYR A 116 -13.77 17.40 15.19
CA TYR A 116 -12.84 16.87 16.18
C TYR A 116 -13.49 15.83 17.11
N THR A 117 -14.67 16.15 17.65
CA THR A 117 -15.40 15.29 18.59
C THR A 117 -15.85 13.98 17.91
N LYS A 118 -16.19 14.02 16.62
CA LYS A 118 -16.49 12.82 15.82
C LYS A 118 -15.27 11.90 15.67
N VAL A 119 -14.08 12.45 15.43
CA VAL A 119 -12.83 11.67 15.40
C VAL A 119 -12.50 11.10 16.78
N GLU A 120 -12.60 11.90 17.84
CA GLU A 120 -12.41 11.43 19.22
C GLU A 120 -13.35 10.27 19.58
N ARG A 121 -14.62 10.37 19.17
CA ARG A 121 -15.61 9.32 19.40
C ARG A 121 -15.19 8.01 18.73
N GLN A 122 -14.67 8.06 17.51
CA GLN A 122 -14.17 6.85 16.83
C GLN A 122 -12.99 6.21 17.57
N PHE A 123 -12.07 7.01 18.11
CA PHE A 123 -10.98 6.48 18.95
C PHE A 123 -11.51 5.85 20.25
N LYS A 124 -12.43 6.52 20.94
CA LYS A 124 -13.06 5.99 22.16
C LYS A 124 -13.79 4.67 21.91
N LEU A 125 -14.57 4.59 20.84
CA LEU A 125 -15.30 3.37 20.47
C LEU A 125 -14.36 2.19 20.15
N ARG A 126 -13.14 2.47 19.67
CA ARG A 126 -12.10 1.48 19.39
C ARG A 126 -11.13 1.25 20.55
N GLY A 127 -11.28 1.97 21.67
CA GLY A 127 -10.35 1.89 22.79
C GLY A 127 -8.94 2.42 22.49
N ILE A 128 -8.78 3.32 21.52
CA ILE A 128 -7.49 3.91 21.13
C ILE A 128 -7.22 5.15 21.99
N PRO A 129 -6.16 5.18 22.81
CA PRO A 129 -5.76 6.36 23.56
C PRO A 129 -5.28 7.49 22.63
N TYR A 130 -5.59 8.73 23.00
CA TYR A 130 -5.19 9.91 22.23
C TYR A 130 -4.84 11.08 23.15
N THR A 131 -4.01 12.00 22.65
CA THR A 131 -3.64 13.25 23.32
C THR A 131 -3.92 14.47 22.44
N HIS A 132 -4.32 15.57 23.08
CA HIS A 132 -4.50 16.86 22.41
C HIS A 132 -3.15 17.55 22.26
N VAL A 133 -2.81 17.95 21.04
CA VAL A 133 -1.56 18.66 20.73
C VAL A 133 -1.88 20.00 20.10
N ASN A 134 -1.42 21.09 20.71
CA ASN A 134 -1.59 22.42 20.11
C ASN A 134 -0.54 22.64 19.00
N PRO A 135 -0.95 22.90 17.74
CA PRO A 135 -0.02 22.97 16.61
C PRO A 135 1.04 24.08 16.69
N THR A 136 0.84 25.10 17.51
CA THR A 136 1.62 26.35 17.48
C THR A 136 2.55 26.60 18.68
N ASN A 137 2.75 25.63 19.57
CA ASN A 137 3.62 25.84 20.74
C ASN A 137 5.13 25.77 20.45
N SER A 138 5.56 25.35 19.25
CA SER A 138 6.99 25.05 18.99
C SER A 138 7.57 25.55 17.67
N ALA A 139 6.83 26.33 16.85
CA ALA A 139 7.39 26.92 15.64
C ALA A 139 6.75 28.29 15.34
N PRO A 140 7.55 29.32 14.97
CA PRO A 140 7.01 30.57 14.46
C PRO A 140 6.28 30.28 13.14
N VAL A 141 5.01 30.68 13.06
CA VAL A 141 4.23 30.60 11.82
C VAL A 141 4.92 31.48 10.78
N THR A 142 5.49 30.89 9.74
CA THR A 142 5.99 31.66 8.59
C THR A 142 4.81 32.37 7.91
N THR A 143 5.04 33.58 7.41
CA THR A 143 4.02 34.46 6.81
C THR A 143 3.26 33.79 5.66
N GLU A 144 3.86 32.79 5.00
CA GLU A 144 3.25 32.00 3.93
C GLU A 144 2.18 31.01 4.43
N LEU A 145 2.33 30.41 5.62
CA LEU A 145 1.35 29.50 6.22
C LEU A 145 0.18 30.22 6.90
N ALA A 146 0.39 31.48 7.29
CA ALA A 146 -0.65 32.33 7.89
C ALA A 146 -1.79 32.68 6.92
N HIS A 147 -1.55 32.65 5.60
CA HIS A 147 -2.58 32.88 4.58
C HIS A 147 -3.39 31.62 4.23
N ILE A 148 -2.90 30.43 4.60
CA ILE A 148 -3.54 29.13 4.29
C ILE A 148 -4.28 28.58 5.52
N GLN A 149 -3.82 28.92 6.73
CA GLN A 149 -4.43 28.49 7.99
C GLN A 149 -5.37 29.57 8.54
N SER A 150 -6.59 29.19 8.92
CA SER A 150 -7.50 30.08 9.64
C SER A 150 -6.83 30.64 10.90
N SER A 151 -7.10 31.90 11.26
CA SER A 151 -6.71 32.52 12.54
C SER A 151 -7.10 31.63 13.75
N LEU A 152 -8.15 30.83 13.59
CA LEU A 152 -8.68 29.88 14.57
C LEU A 152 -7.94 28.55 14.65
N ALA A 153 -7.01 28.26 13.73
CA ALA A 153 -6.27 27.00 13.71
C ALA A 153 -5.44 26.77 15.00
N ARG A 154 -5.10 27.84 15.71
CA ARG A 154 -4.45 27.79 17.03
C ARG A 154 -5.40 27.32 18.15
N SER A 155 -6.69 27.56 17.97
CA SER A 155 -7.75 27.29 18.95
C SER A 155 -8.34 25.88 18.80
N VAL A 156 -7.97 25.17 17.73
CA VAL A 156 -8.38 23.79 17.45
C VAL A 156 -7.16 22.86 17.66
N PRO A 157 -7.15 22.02 18.71
CA PRO A 157 -6.05 21.09 18.93
C PRO A 157 -5.95 20.09 17.78
N ALA A 158 -4.76 19.56 17.50
CA ALA A 158 -4.57 18.35 16.73
C ALA A 158 -4.70 17.12 17.65
N LEU A 159 -4.97 15.95 17.08
CA LEU A 159 -4.94 14.67 17.80
C LEU A 159 -3.60 13.97 17.53
N CYS A 160 -3.00 13.44 18.59
CA CYS A 160 -1.87 12.54 18.52
C CYS A 160 -2.27 11.19 19.11
N VAL A 161 -1.97 10.12 18.38
CA VAL A 161 -2.19 8.73 18.82
C VAL A 161 -0.89 7.95 18.67
N GLN A 162 -0.69 6.94 19.53
CA GLN A 162 0.46 6.06 19.41
C GLN A 162 0.24 5.02 18.33
N SER A 163 1.26 4.77 17.52
CA SER A 163 1.24 3.76 16.47
C SER A 163 1.02 2.35 17.04
N SER A 164 1.53 2.06 18.24
CA SER A 164 1.28 0.80 18.95
C SER A 164 -0.19 0.55 19.23
N ASP A 165 -0.98 1.61 19.38
CA ASP A 165 -2.37 1.53 19.81
C ASP A 165 -3.30 1.54 18.61
N ILE A 166 -3.16 2.52 17.70
CA ILE A 166 -4.01 2.62 16.51
C ILE A 166 -3.70 1.53 15.48
N LEU A 167 -2.45 1.09 15.36
CA LEU A 167 -2.04 0.04 14.42
C LEU A 167 -1.93 -1.33 15.11
N SER A 168 -2.52 -1.49 16.29
CA SER A 168 -2.53 -2.78 16.99
C SER A 168 -3.16 -3.86 16.11
N GLY A 169 -2.42 -4.94 15.86
CA GLY A 169 -2.84 -6.03 14.96
C GLY A 169 -2.74 -5.73 13.47
N ALA A 170 -2.38 -4.50 13.07
CA ALA A 170 -2.13 -4.17 11.67
C ALA A 170 -0.81 -4.79 11.19
N PRO A 171 -0.73 -5.25 9.93
CA PRO A 171 0.53 -5.71 9.37
C PRO A 171 1.53 -4.55 9.37
N ALA A 172 2.78 -4.87 9.70
CA ALA A 172 3.90 -3.97 9.60
C ALA A 172 3.76 -2.64 10.39
N ALA A 173 3.09 -2.68 11.54
CA ALA A 173 2.98 -1.53 12.45
C ALA A 173 4.35 -0.95 12.84
N GLU A 174 5.41 -1.77 12.83
CA GLU A 174 6.79 -1.34 13.10
C GLU A 174 7.38 -0.40 12.03
N ALA A 175 6.73 -0.28 10.86
CA ALA A 175 7.11 0.66 9.82
C ALA A 175 6.77 2.11 10.17
N ALA A 176 5.84 2.33 11.11
CA ALA A 176 5.46 3.66 11.59
C ALA A 176 6.35 4.13 12.74
N MET A 177 6.66 5.43 12.76
CA MET A 177 7.15 6.10 13.97
C MET A 177 6.05 6.15 15.04
N PRO A 178 6.40 6.29 16.35
CA PRO A 178 5.44 6.18 17.44
C PRO A 178 4.27 7.16 17.38
N ASN A 179 4.50 8.40 16.98
CA ASN A 179 3.46 9.44 16.99
C ASN A 179 2.78 9.55 15.63
N ILE A 180 1.46 9.36 15.60
CA ILE A 180 0.60 9.56 14.43
C ILE A 180 -0.28 10.77 14.69
N ARG A 181 -0.30 11.71 13.73
CA ARG A 181 -1.04 12.96 13.84
C ARG A 181 -2.34 12.88 13.04
N VAL A 182 -3.46 13.27 13.64
CA VAL A 182 -4.77 13.31 12.99
C VAL A 182 -5.36 14.71 13.06
N ILE A 183 -5.76 15.25 11.92
CA ILE A 183 -6.14 16.66 11.77
C ILE A 183 -7.42 16.77 10.93
N PRO A 184 -8.51 17.31 11.48
CA PRO A 184 -9.65 17.73 10.69
C PRO A 184 -9.30 18.92 9.78
N LEU A 185 -9.69 18.84 8.52
CA LEU A 185 -9.47 19.85 7.48
C LEU A 185 -10.80 20.38 6.93
N ASN A 186 -10.71 21.53 6.23
CA ASN A 186 -11.80 22.15 5.48
C ASN A 186 -13.05 22.52 6.30
N TRP A 187 -12.97 22.46 7.64
CA TRP A 187 -14.06 22.80 8.55
C TRP A 187 -14.45 24.29 8.53
N TRP A 188 -13.60 25.15 7.97
CA TRP A 188 -13.84 26.59 7.80
C TRP A 188 -14.40 26.96 6.42
N SER A 189 -14.68 25.98 5.56
CA SER A 189 -15.13 26.19 4.18
C SER A 189 -16.50 25.54 3.93
N ASP A 190 -17.15 25.93 2.83
CA ASP A 190 -18.40 25.30 2.37
C ASP A 190 -18.20 23.86 1.85
N LYS A 191 -16.95 23.38 1.80
CA LYS A 191 -16.64 22.00 1.46
C LYS A 191 -16.93 21.08 2.64
N LYS A 192 -17.22 19.81 2.36
CA LYS A 192 -17.35 18.77 3.38
C LYS A 192 -16.06 18.73 4.22
N ALA A 193 -16.22 18.66 5.54
CA ALA A 193 -15.09 18.47 6.45
C ALA A 193 -14.39 17.14 6.13
N GLN A 194 -13.06 17.17 6.13
CA GLN A 194 -12.21 16.02 5.83
C GLN A 194 -11.28 15.74 7.01
N VAL A 195 -10.60 14.60 7.01
CA VAL A 195 -9.58 14.29 8.01
C VAL A 195 -8.31 13.86 7.30
N VAL A 196 -7.18 14.42 7.70
CA VAL A 196 -5.86 13.92 7.31
C VAL A 196 -5.20 13.20 8.47
N THR A 197 -4.73 11.99 8.22
CA THR A 197 -3.90 11.21 9.14
C THR A 197 -2.49 11.15 8.59
N CYS A 198 -1.53 11.69 9.34
CA CYS A 198 -0.12 11.75 8.96
C CYS A 198 0.68 10.74 9.76
N VAL A 199 1.38 9.85 9.05
CA VAL A 199 2.26 8.84 9.61
C VAL A 199 3.68 9.06 9.10
N LYS A 200 4.64 9.23 10.00
CA LYS A 200 6.06 9.27 9.64
C LYS A 200 6.61 7.84 9.55
N LEU A 201 7.24 7.50 8.44
CA LEU A 201 7.84 6.18 8.23
C LEU A 201 9.18 6.10 8.98
N LYS A 202 9.42 4.96 9.65
CA LYS A 202 10.66 4.68 10.39
C LYS A 202 11.82 4.30 9.47
N TYR A 203 11.52 3.57 8.40
CA TYR A 203 12.49 3.08 7.42
C TYR A 203 12.15 3.69 6.06
N VAL A 204 13.01 4.60 5.61
CA VAL A 204 12.79 5.35 4.38
C VAL A 204 13.64 4.71 3.29
N GLN A 205 13.00 3.96 2.39
CA GLN A 205 13.61 3.71 1.09
C GLN A 205 13.41 4.99 0.28
N GLN A 206 14.50 5.55 -0.25
CA GLN A 206 14.37 6.67 -1.18
C GLN A 206 13.60 6.17 -2.41
N PRO A 207 12.62 6.93 -2.92
CA PRO A 207 11.91 6.55 -4.13
C PRO A 207 12.91 6.37 -5.28
N MET A 208 12.86 5.22 -5.94
CA MET A 208 13.72 4.88 -7.08
C MET A 208 12.87 4.80 -8.36
N GLY A 209 13.51 4.88 -9.54
CA GLY A 209 12.85 4.76 -10.84
C GLY A 209 12.24 6.07 -11.37
N LYS A 210 11.11 5.99 -12.09
CA LYS A 210 10.47 7.16 -12.77
C LYS A 210 10.10 8.33 -11.85
N ARG A 211 10.05 8.10 -10.53
CA ARG A 211 9.76 9.10 -9.49
C ARG A 211 10.98 9.46 -8.65
N ALA A 212 12.18 9.02 -9.03
CA ALA A 212 13.42 9.41 -8.39
C ALA A 212 13.60 10.93 -8.49
N GLY A 213 13.76 11.60 -7.34
CA GLY A 213 13.90 13.07 -7.25
C GLY A 213 12.60 13.85 -7.05
N ALA A 214 11.44 13.20 -7.00
CA ALA A 214 10.20 13.88 -6.62
C ALA A 214 10.12 14.05 -5.10
N ASN A 215 10.00 15.31 -4.63
CA ASN A 215 9.80 15.62 -3.21
C ASN A 215 8.42 15.14 -2.71
N ILE A 216 7.44 15.05 -3.61
CA ILE A 216 6.07 14.61 -3.29
C ILE A 216 5.65 13.54 -4.28
N ILE A 217 5.21 12.40 -3.74
CA ILE A 217 4.60 11.30 -4.49
C ILE A 217 3.11 11.25 -4.14
N ARG A 218 2.25 11.07 -5.15
CA ARG A 218 0.80 10.90 -4.96
C ARG A 218 0.38 9.53 -5.48
N PRO A 219 0.43 8.48 -4.64
CA PRO A 219 0.04 7.14 -5.07
C PRO A 219 -1.45 7.09 -5.44
N SER A 220 -2.31 7.82 -4.71
CA SER A 220 -3.73 7.96 -5.03
C SER A 220 -4.23 9.37 -4.76
N LYS A 221 -5.52 9.62 -5.05
CA LYS A 221 -6.20 10.86 -4.62
C LYS A 221 -6.21 11.03 -3.09
N ARG A 222 -6.13 9.93 -2.35
CA ARG A 222 -6.24 9.88 -0.88
C ARG A 222 -4.90 9.71 -0.17
N ILE A 223 -3.80 9.50 -0.89
CA ILE A 223 -2.48 9.30 -0.30
C ILE A 223 -1.50 10.32 -0.88
N ILE A 224 -0.77 11.00 0.00
CA ILE A 224 0.33 11.88 -0.36
C ILE A 224 1.54 11.44 0.44
N TYR A 225 2.69 11.30 -0.20
CA TYR A 225 3.95 10.94 0.44
C TYR A 225 4.97 12.04 0.22
N ASP A 226 5.39 12.67 1.32
CA ASP A 226 6.53 13.58 1.34
C ASP A 226 7.80 12.74 1.54
N THR A 227 8.64 12.73 0.52
CA THR A 227 9.87 11.92 0.48
C THR A 227 11.01 12.59 1.26
N THR A 228 10.90 13.89 1.54
CA THR A 228 11.86 14.68 2.29
C THR A 228 11.69 14.45 3.79
N GLU A 229 10.44 14.50 4.27
CA GLU A 229 10.12 14.30 5.69
C GLU A 229 9.80 12.84 6.05
N ALA A 230 9.65 11.99 5.02
CA ALA A 230 9.17 10.62 5.09
C ALA A 230 7.79 10.51 5.75
N VAL A 231 6.88 11.41 5.39
CA VAL A 231 5.52 11.48 5.95
C VAL A 231 4.52 11.04 4.89
N VAL A 232 3.74 10.01 5.22
CA VAL A 232 2.58 9.57 4.44
C VAL A 232 1.33 10.19 5.05
N SER A 233 0.60 10.95 4.25
CA SER A 233 -0.67 11.58 4.60
C SER A 233 -1.82 10.86 3.93
N PHE A 234 -2.77 10.38 4.73
CA PHE A 234 -3.99 9.72 4.31
C PHE A 234 -5.16 10.67 4.45
N LEU A 235 -5.87 10.95 3.37
CA LEU A 235 -7.02 11.83 3.31
C LEU A 235 -8.32 11.02 3.33
N SER A 236 -9.10 11.21 4.39
CA SER A 236 -10.46 10.71 4.53
C SER A 236 -11.47 11.80 4.19
N GLU A 237 -12.42 11.44 3.33
CA GLU A 237 -13.48 12.36 2.87
C GLU A 237 -14.65 12.44 3.85
N ASP A 238 -14.77 11.46 4.73
CA ASP A 238 -15.81 11.41 5.74
C ASP A 238 -15.21 11.40 7.16
N VAL A 239 -15.66 12.35 7.98
CA VAL A 239 -15.22 12.48 9.36
C VAL A 239 -15.78 11.34 10.22
N ASP A 240 -16.89 10.71 9.84
CA ASP A 240 -17.54 9.66 10.64
C ASP A 240 -16.88 8.29 10.47
N THR A 241 -16.13 8.06 9.38
CA THR A 241 -15.47 6.78 9.05
C THR A 241 -13.95 6.89 8.88
N CYS A 242 -13.36 8.07 9.15
CA CYS A 242 -11.96 8.35 8.85
C CYS A 242 -10.95 7.39 9.48
N VAL A 243 -11.25 6.83 10.67
CA VAL A 243 -10.31 5.90 11.32
C VAL A 243 -10.28 4.56 10.58
N ASP A 244 -11.42 4.05 10.12
CA ASP A 244 -11.47 2.79 9.35
C ASP A 244 -10.82 2.96 7.98
N GLU A 245 -11.15 4.05 7.28
CA GLU A 245 -10.54 4.38 5.99
C GLU A 245 -9.01 4.46 6.11
N PHE A 246 -8.51 5.10 7.17
CA PHE A 246 -7.08 5.15 7.44
C PHE A 246 -6.48 3.76 7.66
N LEU A 247 -7.09 2.92 8.50
CA LEU A 247 -6.55 1.59 8.81
C LEU A 247 -6.51 0.69 7.56
N GLU A 248 -7.51 0.80 6.70
CA GLU A 248 -7.56 0.07 5.43
C GLU A 248 -6.44 0.51 4.47
N GLU A 249 -6.28 1.82 4.28
CA GLU A 249 -5.21 2.37 3.43
C GLU A 249 -3.82 2.08 4.01
N TRP A 250 -3.66 2.15 5.33
CA TRP A 250 -2.40 1.81 6.01
C TRP A 250 -2.02 0.35 5.79
N ALA A 251 -2.98 -0.57 5.85
CA ALA A 251 -2.71 -1.98 5.58
C ALA A 251 -2.17 -2.21 4.15
N ARG A 252 -2.61 -1.41 3.16
CA ARG A 252 -2.05 -1.38 1.79
C ARG A 252 -0.62 -0.87 1.75
N VAL A 253 -0.41 0.33 2.26
CA VAL A 253 0.89 1.00 2.22
C VAL A 253 1.95 0.21 2.99
N SER A 254 1.62 -0.28 4.18
CA SER A 254 2.54 -0.96 5.09
C SER A 254 3.12 -2.25 4.48
N LYS A 255 2.32 -3.05 3.75
CA LYS A 255 2.81 -4.22 3.03
C LYS A 255 3.82 -3.84 1.94
N MET A 256 3.54 -2.79 1.16
CA MET A 256 4.47 -2.33 0.12
C MET A 256 5.78 -1.79 0.71
N VAL A 257 5.70 -1.07 1.84
CA VAL A 257 6.89 -0.63 2.59
C VAL A 257 7.74 -1.82 3.04
N VAL A 258 7.12 -2.89 3.55
CA VAL A 258 7.85 -4.12 3.93
C VAL A 258 8.50 -4.76 2.72
N ILE A 259 7.77 -4.94 1.62
CA ILE A 259 8.34 -5.57 0.41
C ILE A 259 9.55 -4.76 -0.09
N ALA A 260 9.43 -3.44 -0.21
CA ALA A 260 10.52 -2.57 -0.65
C ALA A 260 11.73 -2.64 0.30
N ARG A 261 11.47 -2.66 1.62
CA ARG A 261 12.52 -2.80 2.63
C ARG A 261 13.27 -4.13 2.49
N GLU A 262 12.54 -5.24 2.47
CA GLU A 262 13.13 -6.58 2.41
C GLU A 262 13.93 -6.75 1.12
N VAL A 263 13.42 -6.33 -0.04
CA VAL A 263 14.17 -6.34 -1.31
C VAL A 263 15.46 -5.53 -1.20
N GLY A 264 15.41 -4.33 -0.60
CA GLY A 264 16.59 -3.50 -0.38
C GLY A 264 17.63 -4.13 0.57
N GLN A 265 17.22 -5.06 1.43
CA GLN A 265 18.10 -5.79 2.35
C GLN A 265 18.63 -7.09 1.72
N MET A 266 17.88 -7.74 0.83
CA MET A 266 18.27 -9.03 0.22
C MET A 266 19.62 -8.99 -0.50
N ALA A 267 19.92 -7.90 -1.22
CA ALA A 267 21.20 -7.74 -1.89
C ALA A 267 22.38 -7.81 -0.91
N LYS A 268 22.23 -7.21 0.27
CA LYS A 268 23.28 -7.11 1.30
C LYS A 268 23.35 -8.35 2.18
N ASP A 269 22.21 -8.83 2.65
CA ASP A 269 22.13 -9.83 3.72
C ASP A 269 22.18 -11.26 3.17
N LYS A 270 21.66 -11.49 1.96
CA LYS A 270 21.58 -12.82 1.33
C LYS A 270 22.63 -13.03 0.23
N LYS A 271 23.41 -11.99 -0.12
CA LYS A 271 24.33 -11.99 -1.27
C LYS A 271 23.65 -12.46 -2.56
N TRP A 272 22.39 -12.05 -2.76
CA TRP A 272 21.66 -12.35 -3.98
C TRP A 272 22.00 -11.33 -5.06
N ASP A 273 23.09 -11.61 -5.75
CA ASP A 273 23.58 -10.76 -6.83
C ASP A 273 22.50 -10.58 -7.91
N GLY A 274 22.32 -9.32 -8.33
CA GLY A 274 21.30 -8.92 -9.30
C GLY A 274 19.93 -8.59 -8.70
N VAL A 275 19.65 -8.92 -7.44
CA VAL A 275 18.41 -8.46 -6.77
C VAL A 275 18.54 -7.00 -6.40
N ARG A 276 17.72 -6.13 -6.99
CA ARG A 276 17.74 -4.68 -6.71
C ARG A 276 16.37 -4.06 -6.84
N LEU A 277 16.05 -3.18 -5.91
CA LEU A 277 14.86 -2.33 -5.98
C LEU A 277 14.96 -1.41 -7.22
N LEU A 278 13.94 -1.41 -8.07
CA LEU A 278 13.90 -0.57 -9.28
C LEU A 278 12.99 0.63 -9.08
N SER A 279 11.76 0.39 -8.58
CA SER A 279 10.81 1.46 -8.30
C SER A 279 9.94 1.14 -7.09
N PHE A 280 9.51 2.18 -6.39
CA PHE A 280 8.64 2.08 -5.22
C PHE A 280 7.80 3.34 -5.08
N ASP A 281 6.49 3.17 -4.92
CA ASP A 281 5.58 4.30 -4.79
C ASP A 281 4.46 4.12 -3.76
N LEU A 282 4.68 3.28 -2.74
CA LEU A 282 3.71 2.90 -1.69
C LEU A 282 2.51 2.07 -2.14
N GLN A 283 2.22 1.98 -3.44
CA GLN A 283 1.20 1.07 -3.99
C GLN A 283 1.81 -0.11 -4.73
N THR A 284 2.94 0.15 -5.39
CA THR A 284 3.64 -0.81 -6.22
C THR A 284 5.10 -0.86 -5.80
N VAL A 285 5.65 -2.07 -5.79
CA VAL A 285 7.08 -2.32 -5.63
C VAL A 285 7.57 -3.07 -6.85
N GLU A 286 8.51 -2.49 -7.59
CA GLU A 286 9.16 -3.13 -8.71
C GLU A 286 10.62 -3.38 -8.38
N PHE A 287 11.09 -4.60 -8.64
CA PHE A 287 12.48 -4.96 -8.42
C PHE A 287 12.96 -5.98 -9.44
N ALA A 288 14.26 -5.91 -9.74
CA ALA A 288 14.93 -6.95 -10.50
C ALA A 288 15.21 -8.13 -9.56
N TYR A 289 14.94 -9.35 -10.00
CA TYR A 289 15.31 -10.57 -9.28
C TYR A 289 16.52 -11.28 -9.88
N SER A 290 16.86 -10.99 -11.14
CA SER A 290 18.09 -11.43 -11.80
C SER A 290 18.35 -10.55 -13.02
N GLU A 291 19.59 -10.10 -13.26
CA GLU A 291 20.01 -9.36 -14.47
C GLU A 291 19.03 -8.24 -14.91
N ASP A 292 18.31 -8.48 -16.02
CA ASP A 292 17.27 -7.63 -16.63
C ASP A 292 15.84 -8.11 -16.32
N TYR A 293 15.66 -9.21 -15.61
CA TYR A 293 14.35 -9.74 -15.22
C TYR A 293 13.80 -9.06 -13.96
N SER A 294 12.61 -8.50 -14.08
CA SER A 294 11.92 -7.78 -13.01
C SER A 294 10.50 -8.29 -12.74
N VAL A 295 10.07 -8.08 -11.50
CA VAL A 295 8.69 -8.29 -11.05
C VAL A 295 8.18 -7.02 -10.38
N SER A 296 6.94 -6.67 -10.69
CA SER A 296 6.19 -5.59 -10.08
C SER A 296 5.06 -6.19 -9.24
N ILE A 297 4.99 -5.80 -7.97
CA ILE A 297 4.02 -6.31 -6.99
C ILE A 297 3.11 -5.16 -6.58
N SER A 298 1.80 -5.38 -6.66
CA SER A 298 0.79 -4.48 -6.10
C SER A 298 -0.23 -5.27 -5.25
N CYS A 299 -0.92 -4.59 -4.33
CA CYS A 299 -1.92 -5.23 -3.47
C CYS A 299 -3.34 -4.81 -3.86
N THR A 300 -4.22 -5.78 -4.13
CA THR A 300 -5.56 -5.57 -4.70
C THR A 300 -6.69 -5.77 -3.71
N ASP A 301 -6.53 -6.62 -2.69
CA ASP A 301 -7.49 -6.83 -1.60
C ASP A 301 -6.76 -7.11 -0.28
N GLN A 302 -7.27 -6.59 0.82
CA GLN A 302 -6.64 -6.61 2.15
C GLN A 302 -7.55 -7.15 3.24
N LEU A 303 -8.86 -7.14 3.02
CA LEU A 303 -9.86 -7.47 4.04
C LEU A 303 -10.12 -8.98 4.09
N SER A 304 -9.57 -9.75 3.16
CA SER A 304 -9.61 -11.20 3.21
C SER A 304 -8.78 -11.73 4.38
N ALA A 305 -9.41 -12.56 5.21
CA ALA A 305 -8.79 -13.26 6.35
C ALA A 305 -7.57 -14.14 5.96
N SER A 306 -7.34 -14.33 4.66
CA SER A 306 -6.24 -15.12 4.06
C SER A 306 -4.98 -14.32 3.76
N GLY A 307 -4.84 -13.08 4.23
CA GLY A 307 -3.59 -12.30 4.12
C GLY A 307 -3.53 -11.29 2.95
N GLY A 308 -4.65 -11.12 2.23
CA GLY A 308 -4.78 -10.21 1.09
C GLY A 308 -4.42 -10.83 -0.26
N SER A 309 -4.75 -10.11 -1.34
CA SER A 309 -4.44 -10.48 -2.72
C SER A 309 -3.33 -9.59 -3.29
N PHE A 310 -2.43 -10.20 -4.04
CA PHE A 310 -1.33 -9.54 -4.73
C PHE A 310 -1.47 -9.78 -6.23
N ASP A 311 -1.18 -8.75 -7.01
CA ASP A 311 -0.98 -8.82 -8.47
C ASP A 311 0.52 -8.82 -8.72
N LEU A 312 1.01 -9.78 -9.51
CA LEU A 312 2.41 -9.85 -9.93
C LEU A 312 2.47 -9.57 -11.43
N ARG A 313 3.35 -8.67 -11.85
CA ARG A 313 3.58 -8.40 -13.28
C ARG A 313 5.05 -8.57 -13.59
N PHE A 314 5.34 -9.40 -14.58
CA PHE A 314 6.70 -9.72 -14.97
C PHE A 314 7.11 -8.89 -16.18
N SER A 315 8.35 -8.43 -16.18
CA SER A 315 8.89 -7.61 -17.25
C SER A 315 10.39 -7.85 -17.41
N ARG A 316 10.94 -7.46 -18.57
CA ARG A 316 12.38 -7.33 -18.76
C ARG A 316 12.74 -5.85 -18.89
N CYS A 317 13.64 -5.38 -18.04
CA CYS A 317 14.14 -4.02 -18.01
C CYS A 317 15.58 -3.99 -18.58
N PRO A 318 15.79 -3.51 -19.82
CA PRO A 318 17.12 -3.30 -20.36
C PRO A 318 17.76 -2.07 -19.70
N HIS A 319 18.18 -2.20 -18.45
CA HIS A 319 18.97 -1.22 -17.72
C HIS A 319 20.26 -1.88 -17.23
N ALA A 320 21.14 -2.18 -18.19
CA ALA A 320 22.58 -2.19 -17.96
C ALA A 320 23.08 -0.74 -17.99
N PRO A 321 24.08 -0.36 -17.16
CA PRO A 321 24.53 1.04 -17.02
C PRO A 321 25.23 1.64 -18.25
N ASN A 322 25.27 0.95 -19.39
CA ASN A 322 25.80 1.46 -20.66
C ASN A 322 24.92 0.96 -21.83
N PRO A 323 23.90 1.71 -22.28
CA PRO A 323 23.28 1.43 -23.56
C PRO A 323 24.26 1.85 -24.68
N PRO A 324 24.66 0.97 -25.62
CA PRO A 324 25.20 1.43 -26.88
C PRO A 324 24.12 2.26 -27.56
N SER A 325 24.43 3.54 -27.75
CA SER A 325 23.57 4.55 -28.32
C SER A 325 23.28 4.28 -29.80
N SER A 326 22.37 3.35 -30.12
CA SER A 326 21.62 3.27 -31.39
C SER A 326 21.02 1.88 -31.61
N SER A 327 19.79 1.61 -31.15
CA SER A 327 18.95 0.58 -31.78
C SER A 327 17.49 0.77 -31.37
N SER A 328 16.79 1.62 -32.12
CA SER A 328 15.35 1.90 -31.98
C SER A 328 14.44 0.79 -32.53
N ASN A 329 14.91 -0.46 -32.60
CA ASN A 329 14.17 -1.63 -33.08
C ASN A 329 14.41 -2.83 -32.16
N LEU A 330 14.20 -2.69 -30.85
CA LEU A 330 14.08 -3.88 -29.98
C LEU A 330 12.75 -4.55 -30.34
N ASN A 331 12.80 -5.78 -30.83
CA ASN A 331 11.59 -6.56 -31.09
C ASN A 331 10.83 -6.71 -29.77
N LYS A 332 9.50 -6.57 -29.80
CA LYS A 332 8.67 -6.74 -28.58
C LYS A 332 8.87 -8.10 -27.93
N ASP A 333 9.26 -9.11 -28.71
CA ASP A 333 9.54 -10.47 -28.25
C ASP A 333 10.81 -10.53 -27.38
N ASP A 334 11.78 -9.62 -27.55
CA ASP A 334 12.99 -9.57 -26.71
C ASP A 334 12.72 -9.08 -25.27
N LEU A 335 11.52 -8.52 -25.02
CA LEU A 335 11.12 -7.96 -23.73
C LEU A 335 10.17 -8.88 -22.94
N PHE A 336 9.80 -10.04 -23.49
CA PHE A 336 8.94 -11.01 -22.82
C PHE A 336 9.66 -11.64 -21.62
N ASN A 337 8.98 -11.67 -20.47
CA ASN A 337 9.47 -12.36 -19.29
C ASN A 337 8.73 -13.70 -19.17
N PRO A 338 9.42 -14.85 -19.29
CA PRO A 338 8.79 -16.17 -19.32
C PRO A 338 8.22 -16.61 -17.95
N HIS A 339 8.43 -15.83 -16.88
CA HIS A 339 7.72 -16.02 -15.62
C HIS A 339 6.27 -15.50 -15.65
N ASP A 340 5.87 -14.74 -16.66
CA ASP A 340 4.51 -14.22 -16.80
C ASP A 340 3.47 -15.37 -16.86
N ASP A 341 3.79 -16.46 -17.57
CA ASP A 341 2.92 -17.65 -17.66
C ASP A 341 2.78 -18.39 -16.32
N ALA A 342 3.71 -18.18 -15.38
CA ALA A 342 3.69 -18.78 -14.05
C ALA A 342 3.01 -17.91 -12.99
N GLU A 343 2.59 -16.68 -13.35
CA GLU A 343 1.92 -15.73 -12.45
C GLU A 343 0.81 -16.36 -11.60
N PRO A 344 -0.14 -17.14 -12.18
CA PRO A 344 -1.29 -17.63 -11.44
C PRO A 344 -0.90 -18.55 -10.28
N PHE A 345 0.24 -19.23 -10.40
CA PHE A 345 0.78 -20.12 -9.38
C PHE A 345 1.64 -19.38 -8.35
N MET A 346 2.28 -18.27 -8.75
CA MET A 346 3.23 -17.52 -7.93
C MET A 346 2.55 -16.50 -7.01
N ARG A 347 1.44 -15.88 -7.44
CA ARG A 347 0.71 -14.85 -6.67
C ARG A 347 0.24 -15.31 -5.29
N HIS A 348 0.07 -16.63 -5.10
CA HIS A 348 -0.36 -17.21 -3.83
C HIS A 348 0.77 -17.31 -2.80
N ILE A 349 2.04 -17.25 -3.22
CA ILE A 349 3.20 -17.40 -2.32
C ILE A 349 3.19 -16.33 -1.23
N LEU A 350 2.84 -15.08 -1.59
CA LEU A 350 2.81 -13.95 -0.65
C LEU A 350 1.64 -14.00 0.34
N ARG A 351 0.66 -14.88 0.14
CA ARG A 351 -0.50 -15.05 1.04
C ARG A 351 -0.20 -15.95 2.24
N HIS A 352 0.85 -16.77 2.16
CA HIS A 352 1.12 -17.75 3.19
C HIS A 352 1.99 -17.17 4.31
N GLY A 353 1.49 -17.08 5.53
CA GLY A 353 2.31 -16.72 6.70
C GLY A 353 2.78 -15.26 6.72
N ARG A 354 3.98 -15.01 7.29
CA ARG A 354 4.54 -13.65 7.39
C ARG A 354 5.06 -13.18 6.02
N LEU A 355 4.79 -11.93 5.68
CA LEU A 355 5.11 -11.35 4.37
C LEU A 355 6.60 -11.43 4.00
N ALA A 356 7.51 -11.09 4.92
CA ALA A 356 8.95 -11.07 4.66
C ALA A 356 9.53 -12.47 4.29
N PRO A 357 9.32 -13.54 5.09
CA PRO A 357 9.72 -14.90 4.69
C PRO A 357 9.12 -15.36 3.36
N SER A 358 7.88 -15.00 3.09
CA SER A 358 7.18 -15.41 1.86
C SER A 358 7.68 -14.68 0.63
N LEU A 359 8.06 -13.42 0.78
CA LEU A 359 8.77 -12.68 -0.25
C LEU A 359 10.14 -13.31 -0.55
N HIS A 360 10.91 -13.69 0.49
CA HIS A 360 12.16 -14.44 0.27
C HIS A 360 11.93 -15.75 -0.49
N ARG A 361 10.82 -16.45 -0.20
CA ARG A 361 10.46 -17.67 -0.92
C ARG A 361 10.12 -17.38 -2.38
N LEU A 362 9.37 -16.32 -2.67
CA LEU A 362 9.05 -15.88 -4.02
C LEU A 362 10.33 -15.56 -4.81
N VAL A 363 11.21 -14.72 -4.26
CA VAL A 363 12.46 -14.31 -4.94
C VAL A 363 13.38 -15.52 -5.17
N ARG A 364 13.52 -16.42 -4.19
CA ARG A 364 14.27 -17.66 -4.37
C ARG A 364 13.68 -18.49 -5.51
N LEU A 365 12.35 -18.67 -5.52
CA LEU A 365 11.69 -19.46 -6.55
C LEU A 365 11.92 -18.88 -7.95
N LEU A 366 11.75 -17.56 -8.11
CA LEU A 366 11.99 -16.86 -9.37
C LEU A 366 13.42 -17.08 -9.90
N ARG A 367 14.41 -17.02 -9.00
CA ARG A 367 15.82 -17.24 -9.36
C ARG A 367 16.12 -18.69 -9.69
N ASP A 368 15.58 -19.62 -8.89
CA ASP A 368 15.82 -21.06 -9.06
C ASP A 368 15.13 -21.60 -10.33
N THR A 369 14.00 -21.02 -10.76
CA THR A 369 13.32 -21.40 -12.00
C THR A 369 13.79 -20.64 -13.23
N LEU A 370 14.51 -19.52 -13.09
CA LEU A 370 14.98 -18.72 -14.22
C LEU A 370 15.77 -19.52 -15.28
N PRO A 371 16.75 -20.38 -14.91
CA PRO A 371 17.48 -21.19 -15.89
C PRO A 371 16.59 -22.15 -16.69
N ILE A 372 15.45 -22.55 -16.12
CA ILE A 372 14.46 -23.39 -16.81
C ILE A 372 13.69 -22.52 -17.80
N VAL A 373 12.98 -21.50 -17.31
CA VAL A 373 12.05 -20.73 -18.15
C VAL A 373 12.74 -19.94 -19.25
N ALA A 374 13.97 -19.47 -19.02
CA ALA A 374 14.76 -18.80 -20.04
C ALA A 374 15.14 -19.78 -21.17
N GLU A 375 15.53 -21.01 -20.81
CA GLU A 375 15.88 -22.02 -21.82
C GLU A 375 14.66 -22.50 -22.61
N LEU A 376 13.50 -22.66 -21.95
CA LEU A 376 12.26 -23.05 -22.63
C LEU A 376 11.81 -21.99 -23.63
N GLU A 377 11.92 -20.70 -23.28
CA GLU A 377 11.62 -19.61 -24.20
C GLU A 377 12.61 -19.57 -25.37
N ASP A 378 13.91 -19.77 -25.11
CA ASP A 378 14.92 -19.87 -26.17
C ASP A 378 14.60 -21.03 -27.15
N MET A 379 14.15 -22.19 -26.64
CA MET A 379 13.71 -23.32 -27.46
C MET A 379 12.47 -22.98 -28.29
N ARG A 380 11.47 -22.32 -27.68
CA ARG A 380 10.22 -21.91 -28.35
C ARG A 380 10.51 -20.95 -29.50
N VAL A 381 11.30 -19.91 -29.25
CA VAL A 381 11.70 -18.92 -30.26
C VAL A 381 12.52 -19.57 -31.38
N GLN A 382 13.41 -20.50 -31.06
CA GLN A 382 14.17 -21.22 -32.09
C GLN A 382 13.27 -22.14 -32.93
N ALA A 383 12.34 -22.86 -32.30
CA ALA A 383 11.39 -23.73 -33.00
C ALA A 383 10.50 -22.91 -33.94
N GLU A 384 10.02 -21.74 -33.50
CA GLU A 384 9.24 -20.82 -34.34
C GLU A 384 10.03 -20.34 -35.57
N LYS A 385 11.31 -19.98 -35.38
CA LYS A 385 12.23 -19.63 -36.48
C LYS A 385 12.47 -20.78 -37.45
N ASP A 386 12.53 -22.01 -36.95
CA ASP A 386 12.71 -23.23 -37.74
C ASP A 386 11.40 -23.70 -38.42
N GLY A 387 10.27 -23.00 -38.19
CA GLY A 387 8.96 -23.38 -38.73
C GLY A 387 8.33 -24.60 -38.06
N HIS A 388 8.70 -24.87 -36.80
CA HIS A 388 8.20 -25.98 -36.00
C HIS A 388 7.21 -25.51 -34.93
N SER A 389 6.18 -26.33 -34.68
CA SER A 389 5.26 -26.11 -33.57
C SER A 389 5.85 -26.68 -32.28
N LEU A 390 6.10 -25.79 -31.31
CA LEU A 390 6.52 -26.11 -29.96
C LEU A 390 5.73 -25.21 -29.01
N ASP A 391 5.06 -25.80 -28.04
CA ASP A 391 4.33 -25.05 -27.02
C ASP A 391 5.01 -25.24 -25.65
N THR A 392 5.04 -24.18 -24.85
CA THR A 392 5.66 -24.16 -23.53
C THR A 392 4.74 -23.48 -22.53
N PHE A 393 4.47 -24.12 -21.39
CA PHE A 393 3.59 -23.53 -20.38
C PHE A 393 3.92 -24.00 -18.96
N ALA A 394 3.53 -23.19 -17.98
CA ALA A 394 3.64 -23.52 -16.56
C ALA A 394 2.48 -24.44 -16.11
N LYS A 395 2.82 -25.51 -15.39
CA LYS A 395 1.88 -26.40 -14.68
C LYS A 395 1.79 -26.08 -13.19
N ALA A 396 2.85 -25.50 -12.64
CA ALA A 396 2.92 -24.99 -11.27
C ALA A 396 4.09 -23.99 -11.17
N ALA A 397 4.25 -23.33 -10.03
CA ALA A 397 5.25 -22.28 -9.81
C ALA A 397 6.73 -22.72 -10.00
N GLY A 398 7.00 -24.02 -10.12
CA GLY A 398 8.31 -24.59 -10.47
C GLY A 398 8.19 -25.84 -11.33
N TRP A 399 7.10 -25.98 -12.09
CA TRP A 399 6.88 -27.10 -13.00
C TRP A 399 6.42 -26.55 -14.34
N TYR A 400 7.21 -26.80 -15.37
CA TYR A 400 7.01 -26.34 -16.74
C TYR A 400 6.93 -27.53 -17.69
N ARG A 401 6.21 -27.38 -18.78
CA ARG A 401 6.05 -28.40 -19.82
C ARG A 401 6.42 -27.84 -21.17
N VAL A 402 7.10 -28.67 -21.95
CA VAL A 402 7.29 -28.51 -23.39
C VAL A 402 6.41 -29.53 -24.08
N LEU A 403 5.50 -29.09 -24.94
CA LEU A 403 4.62 -29.94 -25.75
C LEU A 403 5.05 -29.85 -27.21
N TYR A 404 5.35 -31.00 -27.81
CA TYR A 404 5.78 -31.06 -29.21
C TYR A 404 4.57 -30.99 -30.15
N GLY A 405 4.80 -30.53 -31.38
CA GLY A 405 3.74 -30.23 -32.36
C GLY A 405 2.82 -31.40 -32.77
N ASP A 406 3.16 -32.63 -32.41
CA ASP A 406 2.27 -33.78 -32.60
C ASP A 406 1.23 -33.94 -31.48
N LEU A 407 1.31 -33.08 -30.46
CA LEU A 407 0.45 -33.00 -29.27
C LEU A 407 0.40 -34.29 -28.44
N ARG A 408 1.26 -35.26 -28.72
CA ARG A 408 1.31 -36.57 -28.06
C ARG A 408 2.53 -36.73 -27.18
N HIS A 409 3.63 -36.02 -27.47
CA HIS A 409 4.86 -36.13 -26.70
C HIS A 409 5.16 -34.82 -25.98
N ALA A 410 5.71 -34.92 -24.77
CA ALA A 410 6.06 -33.75 -23.98
C ALA A 410 7.22 -34.03 -23.02
N LEU A 411 7.93 -32.97 -22.63
CA LEU A 411 8.93 -32.97 -21.57
C LEU A 411 8.45 -32.13 -20.40
N ASP A 412 8.64 -32.64 -19.19
CA ASP A 412 8.39 -31.91 -17.95
C ASP A 412 9.71 -31.47 -17.31
N PHE A 413 9.81 -30.18 -16.99
CA PHE A 413 10.90 -29.59 -16.22
C PHE A 413 10.39 -29.22 -14.83
N ARG A 414 10.97 -29.81 -13.78
CA ARG A 414 10.50 -29.62 -12.41
C ARG A 414 11.63 -29.21 -11.48
N LEU A 415 11.50 -28.04 -10.88
CA LEU A 415 12.35 -27.61 -9.78
C LEU A 415 12.11 -28.50 -8.55
N MET A 416 13.21 -29.00 -7.99
CA MET A 416 13.28 -29.79 -6.77
C MET A 416 13.98 -28.99 -5.67
N THR A 417 14.11 -29.59 -4.48
CA THR A 417 14.91 -28.98 -3.41
C THR A 417 16.38 -28.87 -3.80
N GLU A 418 17.06 -27.90 -3.19
CA GLU A 418 18.50 -27.67 -3.38
C GLU A 418 18.89 -27.30 -4.82
N GLN A 419 18.03 -26.55 -5.54
CA GLN A 419 18.29 -26.08 -6.91
C GLN A 419 18.53 -27.20 -7.92
N ARG A 420 17.98 -28.39 -7.66
CA ARG A 420 17.97 -29.50 -8.61
C ARG A 420 16.77 -29.39 -9.53
N VAL A 421 16.91 -29.86 -10.75
CA VAL A 421 15.88 -29.85 -11.78
C VAL A 421 15.73 -31.25 -12.35
N ALA A 422 14.52 -31.76 -12.37
CA ALA A 422 14.18 -32.99 -13.07
C ALA A 422 13.70 -32.65 -14.48
N ILE A 423 14.28 -33.29 -15.49
CA ILE A 423 13.85 -33.25 -16.89
C ILE A 423 13.33 -34.64 -17.24
N LEU A 424 12.03 -34.75 -17.49
CA LEU A 424 11.32 -36.03 -17.50
C LEU A 424 10.45 -36.18 -18.75
N ASP A 425 10.22 -37.42 -19.17
CA ASP A 425 9.16 -37.74 -20.10
C ASP A 425 7.79 -37.52 -19.41
N ALA A 426 7.02 -36.60 -19.98
CA ALA A 426 5.75 -36.14 -19.43
C ALA A 426 4.62 -37.18 -19.54
N SER A 427 4.81 -38.29 -20.26
CA SER A 427 3.85 -39.40 -20.31
C SER A 427 3.77 -40.19 -19.01
N TYR A 428 4.79 -40.09 -18.15
CA TYR A 428 4.84 -40.82 -16.88
C TYR A 428 4.30 -39.97 -15.73
N SER A 429 3.35 -40.53 -14.98
CA SER A 429 2.89 -39.93 -13.72
C SER A 429 3.93 -40.17 -12.62
N LEU A 430 4.37 -39.09 -11.98
CA LEU A 430 5.18 -39.15 -10.75
C LEU A 430 4.36 -39.49 -9.50
N PHE A 431 3.04 -39.44 -9.61
CA PHE A 431 2.15 -39.84 -8.53
C PHE A 431 1.79 -41.31 -8.73
N PRO A 432 2.06 -42.18 -7.74
CA PRO A 432 1.61 -43.57 -7.82
C PRO A 432 0.10 -43.56 -8.01
N PRO A 433 -0.46 -44.46 -8.86
CA PRO A 433 -1.89 -44.62 -8.93
C PRO A 433 -2.37 -44.90 -7.50
N GLY A 434 -3.24 -44.05 -6.98
CA GLY A 434 -3.79 -44.25 -5.64
C GLY A 434 -4.38 -45.67 -5.55
N ASN A 435 -4.21 -46.32 -4.40
CA ASN A 435 -4.79 -47.63 -4.08
C ASN A 435 -6.33 -47.57 -4.04
N HIS A 436 -6.97 -47.13 -5.12
CA HIS A 436 -8.38 -47.35 -5.34
C HIS A 436 -8.50 -48.77 -5.92
N PRO A 437 -9.31 -49.65 -5.30
CA PRO A 437 -9.55 -50.97 -5.86
C PRO A 437 -10.08 -50.78 -7.29
N PRO A 438 -9.68 -51.65 -8.24
CA PRO A 438 -10.16 -51.55 -9.60
C PRO A 438 -11.68 -51.62 -9.58
N SER A 439 -12.33 -50.51 -9.94
CA SER A 439 -13.75 -50.48 -10.22
C SER A 439 -14.01 -51.44 -11.37
N THR A 440 -14.50 -52.63 -11.05
CA THR A 440 -15.01 -53.62 -11.98
C THR A 440 -16.23 -53.06 -12.69
N LEU A 441 -16.02 -52.28 -13.74
CA LEU A 441 -17.05 -51.95 -14.72
C LEU A 441 -16.43 -51.99 -16.12
N GLY A 442 -16.78 -53.05 -16.86
CA GLY A 442 -16.79 -53.07 -18.31
C GLY A 442 -15.47 -53.42 -19.00
N GLN A 443 -15.22 -54.72 -19.17
CA GLN A 443 -14.58 -55.20 -20.39
C GLN A 443 -15.55 -54.91 -21.55
N ASP A 444 -15.30 -53.86 -22.30
CA ASP A 444 -15.81 -53.70 -23.66
C ASP A 444 -14.60 -53.69 -24.59
N GLU A 445 -14.27 -54.87 -25.12
CA GLU A 445 -13.39 -55.03 -26.25
C GLU A 445 -14.11 -54.47 -27.49
N GLY A 446 -13.60 -53.41 -28.10
CA GLY A 446 -14.05 -52.99 -29.43
C GLY A 446 -14.35 -51.51 -29.66
N SER A 447 -13.98 -50.60 -28.74
CA SER A 447 -13.97 -49.16 -29.05
C SER A 447 -12.54 -48.66 -29.08
N SER A 448 -12.11 -48.19 -30.25
CA SER A 448 -10.94 -47.34 -30.48
C SER A 448 -11.08 -46.06 -29.65
N SER A 449 -10.92 -46.19 -28.33
CA SER A 449 -10.79 -45.09 -27.40
C SER A 449 -9.60 -44.28 -27.87
N MET A 450 -9.88 -43.10 -28.41
CA MET A 450 -8.86 -42.07 -28.60
C MET A 450 -8.04 -42.01 -27.31
N ILE A 451 -6.78 -42.44 -27.37
CA ILE A 451 -5.84 -42.37 -26.26
C ILE A 451 -5.63 -40.88 -26.00
N LEU A 452 -6.48 -40.29 -25.14
CA LEU A 452 -6.50 -38.89 -24.73
C LEU A 452 -5.36 -38.63 -23.72
N GLY A 453 -4.16 -39.10 -24.03
CA GLY A 453 -3.01 -39.07 -23.15
C GLY A 453 -1.70 -38.88 -23.90
N LEU A 454 -0.70 -38.39 -23.18
CA LEU A 454 0.66 -38.30 -23.68
C LEU A 454 1.23 -39.71 -23.90
N HIS A 455 1.98 -39.88 -24.98
CA HIS A 455 2.68 -41.11 -25.34
C HIS A 455 4.15 -41.00 -24.90
N PRO A 456 4.79 -42.11 -24.48
CA PRO A 456 6.20 -42.13 -24.16
C PRO A 456 7.05 -41.72 -25.37
N ILE A 457 8.09 -40.93 -25.12
CA ILE A 457 9.04 -40.53 -26.14
C ILE A 457 9.83 -41.77 -26.58
N PRO A 458 9.83 -42.13 -27.88
CA PRO A 458 10.56 -43.30 -28.37
C PRO A 458 12.05 -43.21 -28.06
N GLY A 459 12.62 -44.27 -27.46
CA GLY A 459 14.06 -44.33 -27.16
C GLY A 459 14.55 -43.28 -26.15
N PHE A 460 13.69 -42.78 -25.26
CA PHE A 460 14.04 -41.67 -24.36
C PHE A 460 15.25 -41.96 -23.45
N ALA A 461 15.38 -43.18 -22.94
CA ALA A 461 16.53 -43.56 -22.11
C ALA A 461 17.87 -43.41 -22.86
N GLU A 462 17.90 -43.77 -24.15
CA GLU A 462 19.08 -43.59 -25.01
C GLU A 462 19.38 -42.10 -25.21
N ILE A 463 18.34 -41.31 -25.49
CA ILE A 463 18.43 -39.86 -25.64
C ILE A 463 19.05 -39.21 -24.39
N ILE A 464 18.63 -39.62 -23.20
CA ILE A 464 19.16 -39.12 -21.93
C ILE A 464 20.64 -39.47 -21.79
N LEU A 465 21.01 -40.74 -21.96
CA LEU A 465 22.38 -41.21 -21.79
C LEU A 465 23.34 -40.53 -22.78
N ASP A 466 22.92 -40.36 -24.03
CA ASP A 466 23.73 -39.71 -25.05
C ASP A 466 23.82 -38.20 -24.82
N SER A 467 22.75 -37.55 -24.36
CA SER A 467 22.79 -36.13 -23.96
C SER A 467 23.75 -35.90 -22.81
N ILE A 468 23.75 -36.76 -21.79
CA ILE A 468 24.68 -36.68 -20.66
C ILE A 468 26.12 -36.85 -21.16
N ARG A 469 26.38 -37.82 -22.04
CA ARG A 469 27.72 -38.08 -22.58
C ARG A 469 28.27 -36.89 -23.36
N ASP A 470 27.47 -36.30 -24.23
CA ASP A 470 27.88 -35.14 -25.04
C ASP A 470 28.18 -33.93 -24.17
N VAL A 471 27.29 -33.64 -23.23
CA VAL A 471 27.37 -32.47 -22.36
C VAL A 471 28.54 -32.61 -21.36
N THR A 472 28.87 -33.84 -20.92
CA THR A 472 30.07 -34.10 -20.11
C THR A 472 31.37 -34.06 -20.93
N SER A 473 31.34 -34.47 -22.19
CA SER A 473 32.52 -34.45 -23.07
C SER A 473 32.98 -33.05 -23.47
N THR A 474 32.08 -32.07 -23.44
CA THR A 474 32.35 -30.67 -23.79
C THR A 474 33.07 -29.87 -22.67
N GLY A 475 33.46 -30.52 -21.57
CA GLY A 475 34.39 -29.97 -20.57
C GLY A 475 33.79 -28.98 -19.58
N GLY A 476 32.46 -28.80 -19.57
CA GLY A 476 31.77 -27.97 -18.58
C GLY A 476 31.60 -28.67 -17.24
N SER A 477 31.95 -28.02 -16.13
CA SER A 477 31.58 -28.49 -14.78
C SER A 477 30.07 -28.28 -14.57
N LEU A 478 29.26 -29.27 -14.92
CA LEU A 478 27.79 -29.22 -14.88
C LEU A 478 27.17 -29.58 -13.53
N GLY A 479 28.00 -29.78 -12.51
CA GLY A 479 27.53 -30.21 -11.20
C GLY A 479 27.06 -31.66 -11.18
N LYS A 480 26.10 -31.98 -10.32
CA LYS A 480 25.61 -33.35 -10.11
C LYS A 480 24.55 -33.71 -11.16
N LEU A 481 24.74 -34.85 -11.82
CA LEU A 481 23.81 -35.43 -12.77
C LEU A 481 23.45 -36.85 -12.32
N ALA A 482 22.16 -37.17 -12.32
CA ALA A 482 21.66 -38.49 -11.97
C ALA A 482 20.58 -38.91 -12.99
N PRO A 483 20.88 -39.86 -13.89
CA PRO A 483 19.85 -40.45 -14.74
C PRO A 483 18.83 -41.21 -13.87
N VAL A 484 17.57 -41.20 -14.30
CA VAL A 484 16.46 -41.93 -13.68
C VAL A 484 15.64 -42.63 -14.78
N ASP A 485 14.80 -43.59 -14.41
CA ASP A 485 14.08 -44.45 -15.38
C ASP A 485 13.28 -43.68 -16.43
N VAL A 486 12.78 -42.50 -16.06
CA VAL A 486 11.90 -41.65 -16.88
C VAL A 486 12.53 -40.29 -17.21
N GLY A 487 13.86 -40.13 -17.08
CA GLY A 487 14.56 -38.89 -17.40
C GLY A 487 15.87 -38.67 -16.66
N VAL A 488 16.14 -37.44 -16.23
CA VAL A 488 17.38 -37.05 -15.55
C VAL A 488 17.13 -35.99 -14.49
N VAL A 489 17.88 -36.05 -13.40
CA VAL A 489 17.97 -34.98 -12.40
C VAL A 489 19.34 -34.31 -12.52
N CYS A 490 19.35 -32.98 -12.65
CA CYS A 490 20.56 -32.18 -12.80
C CYS A 490 20.53 -30.94 -11.89
N ASP A 491 21.66 -30.29 -11.71
CA ASP A 491 21.69 -28.96 -11.07
C ASP A 491 21.13 -27.89 -12.02
N ALA A 492 20.53 -26.82 -11.49
CA ALA A 492 19.89 -25.76 -12.29
C ALA A 492 20.83 -25.12 -13.33
N LEU A 493 22.14 -25.06 -13.06
CA LEU A 493 23.15 -24.54 -13.99
C LEU A 493 23.33 -25.42 -15.24
N ALA A 494 23.01 -26.71 -15.15
CA ALA A 494 23.12 -27.66 -16.26
C ALA A 494 21.90 -27.66 -17.19
N VAL A 495 20.79 -27.00 -16.79
CA VAL A 495 19.51 -27.06 -17.52
C VAL A 495 19.64 -26.55 -18.95
N ARG A 496 20.39 -25.45 -19.18
CA ARG A 496 20.61 -24.92 -20.53
C ARG A 496 21.27 -25.96 -21.45
N ALA A 497 22.41 -26.48 -21.04
CA ALA A 497 23.17 -27.43 -21.87
C ALA A 497 22.42 -28.76 -22.04
N LEU A 498 21.95 -29.34 -20.93
CA LEU A 498 21.33 -30.66 -20.93
C LEU A 498 19.91 -30.63 -21.50
N GLY A 499 19.10 -29.62 -21.13
CA GLY A 499 17.76 -29.43 -21.66
C GLY A 499 17.76 -29.26 -23.16
N ARG A 500 18.67 -28.44 -23.71
CA ARG A 500 18.82 -28.27 -25.16
C ARG A 500 19.24 -29.56 -25.86
N ALA A 501 20.25 -30.23 -25.32
CA ALA A 501 20.73 -31.51 -25.86
C ALA A 501 19.64 -32.59 -25.91
N ILE A 502 18.78 -32.66 -24.89
CA ILE A 502 17.62 -33.56 -24.85
C ILE A 502 16.59 -33.11 -25.88
N HIS A 503 16.21 -31.83 -25.87
CA HIS A 503 15.19 -31.28 -26.77
C HIS A 503 15.51 -31.56 -28.24
N ASP A 504 16.75 -31.29 -28.67
CA ASP A 504 17.18 -31.48 -30.07
C ASP A 504 17.09 -32.95 -30.50
N ARG A 505 17.46 -33.87 -29.62
CA ARG A 505 17.37 -35.31 -29.88
C ARG A 505 15.94 -35.82 -29.89
N VAL A 506 15.10 -35.38 -28.95
CA VAL A 506 13.67 -35.71 -28.96
C VAL A 506 13.05 -35.22 -30.26
N ARG A 507 13.34 -33.98 -30.66
CA ARG A 507 12.85 -33.40 -31.92
C ARG A 507 13.32 -34.19 -33.14
N ALA A 508 14.58 -34.64 -33.18
CA ALA A 508 15.09 -35.47 -34.26
C ALA A 508 14.35 -36.82 -34.31
N ARG A 509 14.17 -37.47 -33.16
CA ARG A 509 13.50 -38.78 -33.06
C ARG A 509 12.02 -38.73 -33.44
N LEU A 510 11.31 -37.65 -33.14
CA LEU A 510 9.89 -37.51 -33.49
C LEU A 510 9.64 -37.16 -34.97
N LYS A 511 10.69 -36.87 -35.75
CA LYS A 511 10.62 -36.67 -37.21
C LYS A 511 10.82 -37.96 -37.99
N GLU A 512 11.47 -38.95 -37.37
CA GLU A 512 11.63 -40.32 -37.90
C GLU A 512 10.34 -41.11 -37.73
#